data_AF-A0A949CPJ4-F1
#
_entry.id   AF-A0A949CPJ4-F1
#
_cell.length_a   1.000
_cell.length_b   1.000
_cell.length_c   1.000
_cell.angle_alpha   90.00
_cell.angle_beta   90.00
_cell.angle_gamma   90.00
#
_symmetry.space_group_name_H-M   'P 1'
#
loop_
_entity.id
_entity.type
_entity.pdbx_description
1 polymer ?
#
loop_
_entity_poly.entity_id
_entity_poly.type
_entity_poly.pdbx_seq_one_letter_code
_entity_poly.pdbx_strand_id
1 'polypeptide(L)'
;MMTGFATYSATDWIRPALENAIYLTGPTASGKSRLAMEVAQRTDSEILSVDSMAVYRGMDIGTAKPTLEARETVPHHLIDLIDPTEEFSVSQFVVEAHRKAEEIRSRGKRVLLVGGTPLYLKSLMCGMFLGPPADWEFRRQVEEDVAVHGMESLRTRLIQADPLSAHKILPNDIRRMTRALEVVRSTGIPLSHWQTQFERMKMPANSRAFVLCWERSRMHERVNSRVEWMFQSGLLDEVRQLITKHGQLGRTASQAVG
;
A
#
# COMPACT_ATOMS: atom_id res chain seq x y z
N MET A 1 13.31 -7.52 -38.94
CA MET A 1 11.98 -6.93 -38.72
C MET A 1 11.55 -7.30 -37.31
N MET A 2 11.86 -6.42 -36.37
CA MET A 2 10.88 -5.66 -35.58
C MET A 2 10.27 -6.46 -34.43
N THR A 3 10.85 -6.28 -33.24
CA THR A 3 10.06 -5.96 -32.05
C THR A 3 10.70 -4.72 -31.43
N GLY A 4 10.03 -3.59 -31.59
CA GLY A 4 10.49 -2.32 -31.03
C GLY A 4 10.52 -2.43 -29.52
N PHE A 5 11.68 -2.19 -28.92
CA PHE A 5 11.71 -1.77 -27.53
C PHE A 5 10.95 -0.45 -27.48
N ALA A 6 9.74 -0.47 -26.92
CA ALA A 6 9.01 0.75 -26.66
C ALA A 6 9.93 1.68 -25.86
N THR A 7 10.16 2.88 -26.37
CA THR A 7 10.92 3.91 -25.68
C THR A 7 10.08 4.40 -24.52
N TYR A 8 10.19 3.76 -23.36
CA TYR A 8 9.52 4.19 -22.14
C TYR A 8 10.28 5.39 -21.56
N SER A 9 9.59 6.52 -21.36
CA SER A 9 10.17 7.67 -20.66
C SER A 9 10.10 7.43 -19.15
N ALA A 10 11.13 7.87 -18.41
CA ALA A 10 11.14 7.83 -16.94
C ALA A 10 9.91 8.52 -16.31
N THR A 11 9.30 9.47 -17.02
CA THR A 11 8.08 10.19 -16.60
C THR A 11 6.83 9.32 -16.56
N ASP A 12 6.81 8.21 -17.30
CA ASP A 12 5.61 7.38 -17.41
C ASP A 12 5.45 6.44 -16.22
N TRP A 13 6.58 6.07 -15.60
CA TRP A 13 6.63 5.07 -14.53
C TRP A 13 6.87 5.65 -13.15
N ILE A 14 7.35 6.88 -13.01
CA ILE A 14 7.59 7.48 -11.71
C ILE A 14 6.42 8.38 -11.35
N ARG A 15 5.72 8.04 -10.26
CA ARG A 15 4.81 8.97 -9.60
C ARG A 15 5.58 9.75 -8.54
N PRO A 16 5.49 11.09 -8.52
CA PRO A 16 6.22 11.91 -7.56
C PRO A 16 5.65 11.73 -6.15
N ALA A 17 6.33 12.31 -5.17
CA ALA A 17 5.76 12.45 -3.84
C ALA A 17 4.49 13.31 -3.85
N LEU A 18 3.60 13.09 -2.89
CA LEU A 18 2.37 13.85 -2.73
C LEU A 18 2.63 15.09 -1.86
N GLU A 19 2.78 16.23 -2.52
CA GLU A 19 3.00 17.53 -1.88
C GLU A 19 1.72 18.11 -1.26
N ASN A 20 1.78 19.22 -0.52
CA ASN A 20 0.61 19.95 0.00
C ASN A 20 -0.37 19.04 0.79
N ALA A 21 0.17 18.28 1.74
CA ALA A 21 -0.55 17.23 2.45
C ALA A 21 -0.16 17.14 3.94
N ILE A 22 -1.12 16.77 4.78
CA ILE A 22 -0.87 16.45 6.18
C ILE A 22 -0.86 14.93 6.32
N TYR A 23 0.20 14.35 6.86
CA TYR A 23 0.34 12.92 7.11
C TYR A 23 0.14 12.64 8.59
N LEU A 24 -0.84 11.81 8.93
CA LEU A 24 -1.12 11.35 10.27
C LEU A 24 -0.98 9.82 10.33
N THR A 25 0.08 9.36 10.99
CA THR A 25 0.41 7.93 11.06
C THR A 25 0.69 7.48 12.50
N GLY A 26 0.94 6.19 12.67
CA GLY A 26 1.14 5.52 13.94
C GLY A 26 0.62 4.08 13.93
N PRO A 27 0.88 3.30 14.98
CA PRO A 27 0.50 1.89 15.06
C PRO A 27 -1.01 1.68 15.12
N THR A 28 -1.46 0.46 14.85
CA THR A 28 -2.87 0.05 15.06
C THR A 28 -3.29 0.32 16.51
N ALA A 29 -4.55 0.67 16.72
CA ALA A 29 -5.11 1.06 18.02
C ALA A 29 -4.51 2.33 18.67
N SER A 30 -3.66 3.11 17.97
CA SER A 30 -3.10 4.36 18.53
C SER A 30 -4.07 5.54 18.64
N GLY A 31 -5.30 5.41 18.12
CA GLY A 31 -6.33 6.46 18.16
C GLY A 31 -6.31 7.44 16.98
N LYS A 32 -5.57 7.13 15.91
CA LYS A 32 -5.43 7.99 14.71
C LYS A 32 -6.76 8.43 14.13
N SER A 33 -7.72 7.51 13.98
CA SER A 33 -9.01 7.83 13.35
C SER A 33 -9.78 8.89 14.15
N ARG A 34 -9.79 8.80 15.48
CA ARG A 34 -10.41 9.83 16.33
C ARG A 34 -9.73 11.17 16.18
N LEU A 35 -8.40 11.21 16.29
CA LEU A 35 -7.64 12.45 16.13
C LEU A 35 -7.82 13.04 14.71
N ALA A 36 -7.86 12.19 13.69
CA ALA A 36 -8.05 12.60 12.30
C ALA A 36 -9.37 13.36 12.10
N MET A 37 -10.46 12.90 12.71
CA MET A 37 -11.75 13.59 12.67
C MET A 37 -11.65 15.01 13.23
N GLU A 38 -11.04 15.16 14.42
CA GLU A 38 -10.86 16.46 15.07
C GLU A 38 -9.94 17.39 14.25
N VAL A 39 -8.85 16.85 13.68
CA VAL A 39 -7.96 17.63 12.80
C VAL A 39 -8.67 18.02 11.52
N ALA A 40 -9.40 17.11 10.87
CA ALA A 40 -10.09 17.37 9.61
C ALA A 40 -11.08 18.51 9.73
N GLN A 41 -11.92 18.49 10.77
CA GLN A 41 -12.90 19.55 11.04
C GLN A 41 -12.24 20.92 11.29
N ARG A 42 -11.13 20.96 12.04
CA ARG A 42 -10.44 22.22 12.37
C ARG A 42 -9.61 22.80 11.23
N THR A 43 -9.22 21.97 10.27
CA THR A 43 -8.31 22.36 9.16
C THR A 43 -9.02 22.46 7.82
N ASP A 44 -10.31 22.15 7.78
CA ASP A 44 -11.13 22.00 6.59
C ASP A 44 -10.51 21.00 5.60
N SER A 45 -10.13 19.83 6.13
CA SER A 45 -9.52 18.74 5.36
C SER A 45 -10.52 17.61 5.07
N GLU A 46 -10.30 16.92 3.96
CA GLU A 46 -10.88 15.61 3.69
C GLU A 46 -9.84 14.52 3.98
N ILE A 47 -10.28 13.34 4.42
CA ILE A 47 -9.40 12.24 4.83
C ILE A 47 -9.12 11.31 3.64
N LEU A 48 -7.86 11.03 3.38
CA LEU A 48 -7.42 10.01 2.42
C LEU A 48 -6.85 8.83 3.21
N SER A 49 -7.54 7.69 3.15
CA SER A 49 -7.14 6.48 3.87
C SER A 49 -5.83 5.90 3.30
N VAL A 50 -4.83 5.68 4.15
CA VAL A 50 -3.54 5.04 3.81
C VAL A 50 -3.46 3.68 4.49
N ASP A 51 -4.40 2.82 4.11
CA ASP A 51 -4.58 1.48 4.65
C ASP A 51 -4.84 0.50 3.50
N SER A 52 -4.10 -0.60 3.46
CA SER A 52 -4.18 -1.60 2.39
C SER A 52 -5.39 -2.51 2.50
N MET A 53 -6.07 -2.56 3.65
CA MET A 53 -7.23 -3.42 3.88
C MET A 53 -8.54 -2.62 3.84
N ALA A 54 -8.51 -1.33 4.19
CA ALA A 54 -9.70 -0.48 4.09
C ALA A 54 -10.24 -0.31 2.65
N VAL A 55 -9.45 -0.66 1.63
CA VAL A 55 -9.87 -0.59 0.22
C VAL A 55 -10.90 -1.65 -0.17
N TYR A 56 -11.05 -2.73 0.61
CA TYR A 56 -11.93 -3.87 0.29
C TYR A 56 -13.35 -3.72 0.84
N ARG A 57 -14.36 -3.79 -0.02
CA ARG A 57 -15.78 -3.68 0.36
C ARG A 57 -16.21 -4.79 1.32
N GLY A 58 -16.98 -4.44 2.35
CA GLY A 58 -17.54 -5.39 3.31
C GLY A 58 -16.55 -5.99 4.31
N MET A 59 -15.27 -5.61 4.24
CA MET A 59 -14.28 -5.89 5.29
C MET A 59 -14.18 -4.67 6.22
N ASP A 60 -15.17 -4.44 7.06
CA ASP A 60 -15.37 -3.22 7.85
C ASP A 60 -14.89 -3.34 9.30
N ILE A 61 -15.33 -4.36 10.04
CA ILE A 61 -15.02 -4.55 11.47
C ILE A 61 -13.55 -4.95 11.62
N GLY A 62 -13.11 -5.99 10.91
CA GLY A 62 -11.73 -6.50 11.00
C GLY A 62 -10.66 -5.49 10.61
N THR A 63 -11.00 -4.56 9.71
CA THR A 63 -10.09 -3.49 9.27
C THR A 63 -10.29 -2.19 10.08
N ALA A 64 -11.30 -2.16 10.95
CA ALA A 64 -11.83 -1.00 11.67
C ALA A 64 -11.91 0.26 10.81
N LYS A 65 -12.63 0.14 9.71
CA LYS A 65 -13.00 1.31 8.93
C LYS A 65 -13.81 2.31 9.77
N PRO A 66 -13.74 3.61 9.44
CA PRO A 66 -14.67 4.58 9.99
C PRO A 66 -16.11 4.18 9.68
N THR A 67 -17.01 4.39 10.64
CA THR A 67 -18.46 4.16 10.47
C THR A 67 -19.04 5.10 9.41
N LEU A 68 -20.24 4.79 8.92
CA LEU A 68 -20.91 5.66 7.96
C LEU A 68 -21.15 7.06 8.53
N GLU A 69 -21.53 7.20 9.81
CA GLU A 69 -21.74 8.52 10.41
C GLU A 69 -20.43 9.34 10.46
N ALA A 70 -19.30 8.69 10.72
CA ALA A 70 -18.00 9.35 10.69
C ALA A 70 -17.62 9.81 9.26
N ARG A 71 -17.96 9.02 8.24
CA ARG A 71 -17.71 9.36 6.83
C ARG A 71 -18.64 10.45 6.31
N GLU A 72 -19.86 10.54 6.83
CA GLU A 72 -20.79 11.64 6.55
C GLU A 72 -20.33 12.94 7.19
N THR A 73 -19.76 12.85 8.40
CA THR A 73 -19.23 14.03 9.13
C THR A 73 -17.96 14.58 8.47
N VAL A 74 -17.05 13.71 8.03
CA VAL A 74 -15.82 14.08 7.32
C VAL A 74 -15.66 13.11 6.14
N PRO A 75 -15.59 13.59 4.89
CA PRO A 75 -15.38 12.72 3.74
C PRO A 75 -14.10 11.89 3.87
N HIS A 76 -14.23 10.57 3.71
CA HIS A 76 -13.11 9.64 3.64
C HIS A 76 -12.99 9.04 2.23
N HIS A 77 -11.77 9.07 1.70
CA HIS A 77 -11.43 8.54 0.38
C HIS A 77 -10.56 7.29 0.49
N LEU A 78 -10.50 6.52 -0.60
CA LEU A 78 -9.74 5.27 -0.70
C LEU A 78 -10.19 4.20 0.29
N ILE A 79 -11.49 4.16 0.53
CA ILE A 79 -12.18 3.11 1.28
C ILE A 79 -13.20 2.49 0.32
N ASP A 80 -13.42 1.18 0.40
CA ASP A 80 -14.47 0.49 -0.39
C ASP A 80 -14.31 0.63 -1.92
N LEU A 81 -13.05 0.60 -2.39
CA LEU A 81 -12.69 0.75 -3.80
C LEU A 81 -12.92 -0.51 -4.64
N ILE A 82 -12.70 -1.69 -4.06
CA ILE A 82 -12.72 -2.96 -4.79
C ILE A 82 -13.39 -4.07 -3.98
N ASP A 83 -13.76 -5.15 -4.65
CA ASP A 83 -14.27 -6.37 -4.04
C ASP A 83 -13.14 -7.16 -3.33
N PRO A 84 -13.42 -7.87 -2.22
CA PRO A 84 -12.43 -8.72 -1.55
C PRO A 84 -11.88 -9.87 -2.40
N THR A 85 -12.49 -10.19 -3.55
CA THR A 85 -11.95 -11.16 -4.53
C THR A 85 -10.87 -10.56 -5.45
N GLU A 86 -10.79 -9.23 -5.52
CA GLU A 86 -9.86 -8.52 -6.41
C GLU A 86 -8.49 -8.29 -5.76
N GLU A 87 -7.46 -8.09 -6.59
CA GLU A 87 -6.11 -7.74 -6.12
C GLU A 87 -5.90 -6.22 -6.18
N PHE A 88 -5.26 -5.66 -5.15
CA PHE A 88 -4.92 -4.23 -5.08
C PHE A 88 -3.44 -4.02 -4.85
N SER A 89 -2.79 -3.38 -5.81
CA SER A 89 -1.36 -3.08 -5.75
C SER A 89 -1.08 -1.69 -5.17
N VAL A 90 0.13 -1.51 -4.64
CA VAL A 90 0.64 -0.18 -4.28
C VAL A 90 0.63 0.78 -5.48
N SER A 91 0.83 0.29 -6.70
CA SER A 91 0.82 1.14 -7.89
C SER A 91 -0.58 1.72 -8.15
N GLN A 92 -1.62 0.89 -8.04
CA GLN A 92 -3.01 1.35 -8.12
C GLN A 92 -3.33 2.33 -6.99
N PHE A 93 -2.91 2.03 -5.76
CA PHE A 93 -3.11 2.92 -4.62
C PHE A 93 -2.51 4.31 -4.86
N VAL A 94 -1.25 4.39 -5.31
CA VAL A 94 -0.58 5.68 -5.56
C VAL A 94 -1.31 6.48 -6.64
N VAL A 95 -1.75 5.83 -7.73
CA VAL A 95 -2.51 6.50 -8.78
C VAL A 95 -3.83 7.05 -8.25
N GLU A 96 -4.60 6.24 -7.52
CA GLU A 96 -5.87 6.66 -6.93
C GLU A 96 -5.70 7.75 -5.88
N ALA A 97 -4.64 7.67 -5.06
CA ALA A 97 -4.33 8.68 -4.06
C ALA A 97 -4.00 10.03 -4.68
N HIS A 98 -3.21 10.07 -5.75
CA HIS A 98 -2.93 11.32 -6.47
C HIS A 98 -4.20 11.89 -7.10
N ARG A 99 -5.02 11.05 -7.75
CA ARG A 99 -6.29 11.47 -8.33
C ARG A 99 -7.23 12.07 -7.28
N LYS A 100 -7.41 11.39 -6.15
CA LYS A 100 -8.26 11.87 -5.06
C LYS A 100 -7.72 13.11 -4.38
N ALA A 101 -6.41 13.21 -4.19
CA ALA A 101 -5.79 14.42 -3.66
C ALA A 101 -6.06 15.63 -4.56
N GLU A 102 -6.01 15.47 -5.89
CA GLU A 102 -6.32 16.54 -6.82
C GLU A 102 -7.80 16.95 -6.77
N GLU A 103 -8.72 15.99 -6.72
CA GLU A 103 -10.15 16.26 -6.55
C GLU A 103 -10.46 17.00 -5.24
N ILE A 104 -9.81 16.64 -4.13
CA ILE A 104 -9.97 17.34 -2.84
C ILE A 104 -9.49 18.79 -2.97
N ARG A 105 -8.33 19.01 -3.59
CA ARG A 105 -7.76 20.35 -3.79
C ARG A 105 -8.60 21.22 -4.72
N SER A 106 -9.20 20.62 -5.76
CA SER A 106 -10.06 21.37 -6.68
C SER A 106 -11.32 21.91 -5.99
N ARG A 107 -11.70 21.35 -4.84
CA ARG A 107 -12.75 21.88 -3.95
C ARG A 107 -12.25 22.89 -2.92
N GLY A 108 -10.97 23.27 -2.97
CA GLY A 108 -10.33 24.17 -2.00
C GLY A 108 -10.06 23.54 -0.63
N LYS A 109 -10.21 22.21 -0.51
CA LYS A 109 -10.02 21.47 0.75
C LYS A 109 -8.57 21.01 0.90
N ARG A 110 -8.16 20.76 2.15
CA ARG A 110 -6.85 20.18 2.46
C ARG A 110 -6.89 18.65 2.41
N VAL A 111 -5.75 18.04 2.07
CA VAL A 111 -5.58 16.58 2.05
C VAL A 111 -4.98 16.11 3.37
N LEU A 112 -5.73 15.35 4.15
CA LEU A 112 -5.27 14.69 5.37
C LEU A 112 -5.12 13.19 5.13
N LEU A 113 -3.89 12.72 4.98
CA LEU A 113 -3.58 11.29 4.86
C LEU A 113 -3.56 10.64 6.22
N VAL A 114 -4.37 9.59 6.40
CA VAL A 114 -4.51 8.89 7.69
C VAL A 114 -4.34 7.40 7.46
N GLY A 115 -3.40 6.78 8.16
CA GLY A 115 -3.23 5.34 8.03
C GLY A 115 -1.93 4.85 8.60
N GLY A 116 -1.57 3.62 8.25
CA GLY A 116 -0.45 2.92 8.85
C GLY A 116 0.32 2.00 7.90
N THR A 117 -0.13 1.81 6.65
CA THR A 117 0.56 0.93 5.70
C THR A 117 1.91 1.53 5.30
N PRO A 118 3.06 0.98 5.77
CA PRO A 118 4.35 1.67 5.67
C PRO A 118 4.78 1.89 4.22
N LEU A 119 4.52 0.91 3.34
CA LEU A 119 4.87 1.04 1.93
C LEU A 119 4.04 2.12 1.22
N TYR A 120 2.75 2.24 1.54
CA TYR A 120 1.89 3.28 0.95
C TYR A 120 2.35 4.67 1.41
N LEU A 121 2.62 4.84 2.70
CA LEU A 121 3.17 6.09 3.24
C LEU A 121 4.51 6.44 2.58
N LYS A 122 5.43 5.47 2.49
CA LYS A 122 6.74 5.67 1.85
C LYS A 122 6.58 6.08 0.38
N SER A 123 5.67 5.43 -0.34
CA SER A 123 5.39 5.72 -1.76
C SER A 123 4.84 7.13 -1.96
N LEU A 124 3.94 7.58 -1.09
CA LEU A 124 3.40 8.94 -1.16
C LEU A 124 4.36 10.00 -0.63
N MET A 125 5.31 9.67 0.26
CA MET A 125 6.28 10.64 0.78
C MET A 125 7.51 10.79 -0.11
N CYS A 126 7.94 9.73 -0.78
CA CYS A 126 9.18 9.72 -1.56
C CYS A 126 8.92 9.70 -3.08
N GLY A 127 7.70 9.39 -3.50
CA GLY A 127 7.41 8.96 -4.85
C GLY A 127 7.61 7.46 -5.02
N MET A 128 7.09 6.92 -6.12
CA MET A 128 7.07 5.48 -6.39
C MET A 128 7.35 5.22 -7.86
N PHE A 129 8.32 4.34 -8.11
CA PHE A 129 8.42 3.67 -9.40
C PHE A 129 7.30 2.63 -9.52
N LEU A 130 6.31 2.90 -10.35
CA LEU A 130 5.21 1.99 -10.67
C LEU A 130 5.72 0.83 -11.54
N GLY A 131 6.57 1.16 -12.52
CA GLY A 131 7.15 0.22 -13.47
C GLY A 131 6.12 -0.49 -14.35
N PRO A 132 6.57 -1.48 -15.14
CA PRO A 132 5.69 -2.30 -15.95
C PRO A 132 4.72 -3.12 -15.09
N PRO A 133 3.56 -3.53 -15.64
CA PRO A 133 2.64 -4.44 -14.96
C PRO A 133 3.32 -5.78 -14.63
N ALA A 134 2.67 -6.59 -13.78
CA ALA A 134 3.15 -7.93 -13.47
C ALA A 134 3.04 -8.85 -14.69
N ASP A 135 4.11 -9.60 -14.97
CA ASP A 135 4.13 -10.68 -15.94
C ASP A 135 3.90 -12.00 -15.19
N TRP A 136 2.64 -12.45 -15.17
CA TRP A 136 2.25 -13.65 -14.43
C TRP A 136 2.82 -14.94 -15.02
N GLU A 137 3.08 -14.97 -16.32
CA GLU A 137 3.72 -16.13 -16.96
C GLU A 137 5.17 -16.23 -16.51
N PHE A 138 5.92 -15.13 -16.54
CA PHE A 138 7.29 -15.08 -16.02
C PHE A 138 7.36 -15.42 -14.53
N ARG A 139 6.44 -14.91 -13.71
CA ARG A 139 6.39 -15.22 -12.28
C ARG A 139 6.19 -16.72 -12.02
N ARG A 140 5.29 -17.36 -12.75
CA ARG A 140 5.06 -18.81 -12.66
C ARG A 140 6.30 -19.60 -13.08
N GLN A 141 6.97 -19.21 -14.16
CA GLN A 141 8.23 -19.83 -14.59
C GLN A 141 9.31 -19.70 -13.51
N VAL A 142 9.43 -18.54 -12.86
CA VAL A 142 10.39 -18.37 -11.76
C VAL A 142 10.03 -19.23 -10.54
N GLU A 143 8.74 -19.37 -10.22
CA GLU A 143 8.30 -20.27 -9.14
C GLU A 143 8.65 -21.74 -9.44
N GLU A 144 8.44 -22.19 -10.68
CA GLU A 144 8.83 -23.53 -11.16
C GLU A 144 10.35 -23.72 -11.11
N ASP A 145 11.13 -22.74 -11.60
CA ASP A 145 12.60 -22.77 -11.57
C ASP A 145 13.14 -22.87 -10.13
N VAL A 146 12.54 -22.14 -9.18
CA VAL A 146 12.94 -22.17 -7.77
C VAL A 146 12.60 -23.53 -7.15
N ALA A 147 11.49 -24.15 -7.53
CA ALA A 147 11.12 -25.48 -7.05
C ALA A 147 12.09 -26.57 -7.54
N VAL A 148 12.63 -26.44 -8.76
CA VAL A 148 13.54 -27.43 -9.36
C VAL A 148 15.01 -27.18 -8.99
N HIS A 149 15.47 -25.93 -9.09
CA HIS A 149 16.89 -25.57 -8.97
C HIS A 149 17.25 -24.88 -7.65
N GLY A 150 16.25 -24.64 -6.80
CA GLY A 150 16.43 -23.91 -5.56
C GLY A 150 16.60 -22.41 -5.77
N MET A 151 16.47 -21.69 -4.66
CA MET A 151 16.48 -20.22 -4.62
C MET A 151 17.83 -19.60 -4.98
N GLU A 152 18.94 -20.31 -4.77
CA GLU A 152 20.28 -19.80 -5.08
C GLU A 152 20.48 -19.55 -6.58
N SER A 153 19.83 -20.36 -7.42
CA SER A 153 19.79 -20.15 -8.88
C SER A 153 19.13 -18.81 -9.23
N LEU A 154 18.00 -18.49 -8.60
CA LEU A 154 17.31 -17.20 -8.75
C LEU A 154 18.20 -16.04 -8.31
N ARG A 155 18.88 -16.19 -7.16
CA ARG A 155 19.81 -15.19 -6.64
C ARG A 155 20.99 -14.95 -7.59
N THR A 156 21.57 -16.00 -8.16
CA THR A 156 22.67 -15.92 -9.13
C THR A 156 22.24 -15.13 -10.38
N ARG A 157 21.04 -15.42 -10.91
CA ARG A 157 20.45 -14.66 -12.03
C ARG A 157 20.28 -13.19 -11.67
N LEU A 158 19.80 -12.89 -10.46
CA LEU A 158 19.66 -11.51 -10.00
C LEU A 158 21.00 -10.79 -9.85
N ILE A 159 22.04 -11.45 -9.33
CA ILE A 159 23.38 -10.86 -9.22
C ILE A 159 23.92 -10.45 -10.60
N GLN A 160 23.69 -11.26 -11.62
CA GLN A 160 24.12 -10.96 -12.98
C GLN A 160 23.34 -9.79 -13.60
N ALA A 161 22.03 -9.72 -13.35
CA ALA A 161 21.13 -8.73 -13.96
C ALA A 161 21.08 -7.38 -13.21
N ASP A 162 21.11 -7.42 -11.88
CA ASP A 162 20.99 -6.25 -11.00
C ASP A 162 21.76 -6.49 -9.67
N PRO A 163 23.10 -6.34 -9.68
CA PRO A 163 23.93 -6.57 -8.49
C PRO A 163 23.52 -5.73 -7.28
N LEU A 164 23.06 -4.49 -7.53
CA LEU A 164 22.66 -3.57 -6.46
C LEU A 164 21.37 -4.03 -5.77
N SER A 165 20.37 -4.48 -6.54
CA SER A 165 19.17 -5.10 -5.97
C SER A 165 19.50 -6.41 -5.26
N ALA A 166 20.40 -7.24 -5.82
CA ALA A 166 20.83 -8.49 -5.17
C ALA A 166 21.49 -8.26 -3.80
N HIS A 167 22.19 -7.14 -3.63
CA HIS A 167 22.78 -6.72 -2.36
C HIS A 167 21.73 -6.24 -1.35
N LYS A 168 20.71 -5.51 -1.82
CA LYS A 168 19.66 -4.92 -0.96
C LYS A 168 18.55 -5.92 -0.57
N ILE A 169 18.26 -6.90 -1.44
CA ILE A 169 17.17 -7.87 -1.25
C ILE A 169 17.67 -9.04 -0.39
N LEU A 170 16.87 -9.39 0.62
CA LEU A 170 17.18 -10.53 1.49
C LEU A 170 17.22 -11.83 0.67
N PRO A 171 18.13 -12.75 0.99
CA PRO A 171 18.30 -13.98 0.21
C PRO A 171 17.01 -14.80 0.06
N ASN A 172 16.12 -14.78 1.06
CA ASN A 172 14.87 -15.54 1.08
C ASN A 172 13.66 -14.83 0.44
N ASP A 173 13.82 -13.61 -0.07
CA ASP A 173 12.72 -12.82 -0.62
C ASP A 173 12.53 -13.09 -2.13
N ILE A 174 11.99 -14.28 -2.45
CA ILE A 174 11.69 -14.69 -3.83
C ILE A 174 10.88 -13.62 -4.56
N ARG A 175 9.85 -13.06 -3.91
CA ARG A 175 8.95 -12.08 -4.53
C ARG A 175 9.69 -10.83 -5.01
N ARG A 176 10.58 -10.27 -4.20
CA ARG A 176 11.37 -9.10 -4.60
C ARG A 176 12.43 -9.45 -5.65
N MET A 177 13.06 -10.62 -5.56
CA MET A 177 14.01 -11.06 -6.59
C MET A 177 13.32 -11.24 -7.95
N THR A 178 12.15 -11.89 -7.97
CA THR A 178 11.33 -12.05 -9.17
C THR A 178 10.93 -10.70 -9.74
N ARG A 179 10.48 -9.74 -8.93
CA ARG A 179 10.13 -8.39 -9.41
C ARG A 179 11.33 -7.65 -10.01
N ALA A 180 12.51 -7.75 -9.41
CA ALA A 180 13.71 -7.11 -9.96
C ALA A 180 14.08 -7.69 -11.33
N LEU A 181 14.05 -9.01 -11.48
CA LEU A 181 14.30 -9.68 -12.76
C LEU A 181 13.21 -9.40 -13.79
N GLU A 182 11.95 -9.35 -13.38
CA GLU A 182 10.79 -9.00 -14.23
C GLU A 182 10.96 -7.60 -14.83
N VAL A 183 11.43 -6.63 -14.04
CA VAL A 183 11.72 -5.28 -14.50
C VAL A 183 12.90 -5.25 -15.47
N VAL A 184 14.00 -5.95 -15.19
CA VAL A 184 15.14 -6.03 -16.11
C VAL A 184 14.70 -6.64 -17.45
N ARG A 185 13.95 -7.74 -17.41
CA ARG A 185 13.45 -8.44 -18.59
C ARG A 185 12.55 -7.54 -19.45
N SER A 186 11.67 -6.78 -18.80
CA SER A 186 10.67 -5.95 -19.50
C SER A 186 11.25 -4.65 -20.05
N THR A 187 12.21 -4.06 -19.34
CA THR A 187 12.69 -2.69 -19.61
C THR A 187 14.11 -2.65 -20.16
N GLY A 188 14.87 -3.75 -20.05
CA GLY A 188 16.30 -3.81 -20.32
C GLY A 188 17.16 -3.11 -19.25
N ILE A 189 16.54 -2.45 -18.27
CA ILE A 189 17.21 -1.62 -17.27
C ILE A 189 16.97 -2.19 -15.87
N PRO A 190 18.00 -2.28 -15.01
CA PRO A 190 17.88 -2.78 -13.64
C PRO A 190 16.85 -2.03 -12.77
N LEU A 191 16.17 -2.76 -11.88
CA LEU A 191 15.24 -2.14 -10.92
C LEU A 191 15.96 -1.12 -10.03
N SER A 192 17.21 -1.40 -9.65
CA SER A 192 18.04 -0.49 -8.84
C SER A 192 18.30 0.86 -9.52
N HIS A 193 18.25 0.92 -10.85
CA HIS A 193 18.34 2.18 -11.60
C HIS A 193 17.04 2.99 -11.50
N TRP A 194 15.90 2.32 -11.59
CA TRP A 194 14.59 2.95 -11.54
C TRP A 194 14.16 3.36 -10.14
N GLN A 195 14.44 2.52 -9.14
CA GLN A 195 13.89 2.65 -7.79
C GLN A 195 14.88 3.32 -6.82
N THR A 196 15.24 4.56 -7.13
CA THR A 196 16.14 5.38 -6.30
C THR A 196 15.39 6.34 -5.37
N GLN A 197 14.08 6.50 -5.55
CA GLN A 197 13.25 7.48 -4.83
C GLN A 197 13.30 7.29 -3.31
N PHE A 198 13.47 6.03 -2.86
CA PHE A 198 13.50 5.66 -1.45
C PHE A 198 14.84 5.92 -0.74
N GLU A 199 15.90 6.30 -1.48
CA GLU A 199 17.22 6.58 -0.90
C GLU A 199 17.28 7.98 -0.27
N ARG A 200 16.41 8.90 -0.71
CA ARG A 200 16.35 10.27 -0.21
C ARG A 200 14.98 10.52 0.43
N MET A 201 14.85 10.18 1.71
CA MET A 201 13.65 10.55 2.46
C MET A 201 13.69 12.05 2.78
N LYS A 202 12.92 12.83 2.02
CA LYS A 202 12.62 14.24 2.30
C LYS A 202 11.12 14.40 2.48
N MET A 203 10.72 15.28 3.39
CA MET A 203 9.31 15.66 3.48
C MET A 203 8.86 16.27 2.14
N PRO A 204 7.72 15.87 1.56
CA PRO A 204 7.18 16.50 0.37
C PRO A 204 6.98 18.01 0.59
N ALA A 205 7.04 18.80 -0.47
CA ALA A 205 6.89 20.25 -0.36
C ALA A 205 5.54 20.61 0.28
N ASN A 206 5.55 21.60 1.17
CA ASN A 206 4.37 22.07 1.90
C ASN A 206 3.61 20.97 2.67
N SER A 207 4.28 19.88 3.03
CA SER A 207 3.69 18.78 3.78
C SER A 207 4.22 18.73 5.21
N ARG A 208 3.43 18.13 6.11
CA ARG A 208 3.81 17.86 7.50
C ARG A 208 3.43 16.44 7.88
N ALA A 209 4.28 15.76 8.65
CA ALA A 209 3.99 14.43 9.16
C ALA A 209 3.94 14.42 10.69
N PHE A 210 2.93 13.74 11.22
CA PHE A 210 2.69 13.54 12.63
C PHE A 210 2.56 12.05 12.90
N VAL A 211 3.28 11.57 13.92
CA VAL A 211 3.28 10.16 14.32
C VAL A 211 2.72 10.05 15.73
N LEU A 212 1.61 9.35 15.90
CA LEU A 212 1.11 9.02 17.24
C LEU A 212 1.94 7.87 17.79
N CYS A 213 2.58 8.12 18.93
CA CYS A 213 3.38 7.13 19.63
C CYS A 213 2.78 6.87 21.02
N TRP A 214 2.87 5.62 21.46
CA TRP A 214 2.49 5.16 22.78
C TRP A 214 3.61 4.32 23.37
N GLU A 215 3.65 4.22 24.70
CA GLU A 215 4.44 3.19 25.36
C GLU A 215 3.99 1.80 24.90
N ARG A 216 4.93 0.87 24.72
CA ARG A 216 4.67 -0.46 24.16
C ARG A 216 3.65 -1.25 24.97
N SER A 217 3.73 -1.21 26.30
CA SER A 217 2.79 -1.86 27.24
C SER A 217 1.36 -1.42 26.99
N ARG A 218 1.12 -0.09 27.03
CA ARG A 218 -0.17 0.52 26.72
C ARG A 218 -0.65 0.20 25.31
N MET A 219 0.27 0.03 24.36
CA MET A 219 -0.12 -0.36 23.01
C MET A 219 -0.67 -1.77 22.94
N HIS A 220 -0.06 -2.73 23.63
CA HIS A 220 -0.58 -4.09 23.70
C HIS A 220 -1.97 -4.13 24.35
N GLU A 221 -2.18 -3.42 25.45
CA GLU A 221 -3.49 -3.31 26.10
C GLU A 221 -4.56 -2.80 25.13
N ARG A 222 -4.25 -1.72 24.41
CA ARG A 222 -5.18 -1.11 23.43
C ARG A 222 -5.47 -2.03 22.25
N VAL A 223 -4.49 -2.81 21.80
CA VAL A 223 -4.70 -3.81 20.76
C VAL A 223 -5.62 -4.92 21.27
N ASN A 224 -5.38 -5.44 22.47
CA ASN A 224 -6.21 -6.50 23.06
C ASN A 224 -7.67 -6.04 23.22
N SER A 225 -7.90 -4.87 23.83
CA SER A 225 -9.26 -4.33 23.99
C SER A 225 -9.95 -4.09 22.64
N ARG A 226 -9.19 -3.71 21.60
CA ARG A 226 -9.75 -3.54 20.25
C ARG A 226 -10.15 -4.87 19.63
N VAL A 227 -9.37 -5.94 19.83
CA VAL A 227 -9.72 -7.28 19.35
C VAL A 227 -10.99 -7.76 20.03
N GLU A 228 -11.09 -7.61 21.36
CA GLU A 228 -12.32 -7.94 22.10
C GLU A 228 -13.53 -7.18 21.56
N TRP A 229 -13.38 -5.88 21.31
CA TRP A 229 -14.43 -5.06 20.69
C TRP A 229 -14.82 -5.55 19.28
N MET A 230 -13.87 -5.98 18.45
CA MET A 230 -14.16 -6.52 17.12
C MET A 230 -15.04 -7.79 17.20
N PHE A 231 -14.69 -8.72 18.10
CA PHE A 231 -15.50 -9.92 18.33
C PHE A 231 -16.91 -9.58 18.83
N GLN A 232 -17.02 -8.66 19.79
CA GLN A 232 -18.31 -8.19 20.31
C GLN A 232 -19.15 -7.46 19.24
N SER A 233 -18.49 -6.81 18.28
CA SER A 233 -19.14 -6.09 17.17
C SER A 233 -19.55 -7.01 16.02
N GLY A 234 -19.29 -8.31 16.10
CA GLY A 234 -19.71 -9.29 15.10
C GLY A 234 -18.67 -9.60 14.02
N LEU A 235 -17.36 -9.48 14.30
CA LEU A 235 -16.30 -9.85 13.36
C LEU A 235 -16.48 -11.24 12.74
N LEU A 236 -16.89 -12.22 13.55
CA LEU A 236 -17.10 -13.59 13.08
C LEU A 236 -18.23 -13.68 12.04
N ASP A 237 -19.29 -12.89 12.24
CA ASP A 237 -20.43 -12.86 11.32
C ASP A 237 -20.08 -12.11 10.03
N GLU A 238 -19.29 -11.03 10.11
CA GLU A 238 -18.69 -10.38 8.95
C GLU A 238 -17.89 -11.37 8.09
N VAL A 239 -16.95 -12.12 8.71
CA VAL A 239 -16.13 -13.09 7.98
C VAL A 239 -16.99 -14.20 7.37
N ARG A 240 -18.00 -14.71 8.09
CA ARG A 240 -18.94 -15.71 7.54
C ARG A 240 -19.69 -15.16 6.34
N GLN A 241 -20.22 -13.94 6.41
CA GLN A 241 -20.93 -13.31 5.30
C GLN A 241 -20.04 -13.12 4.08
N LEU A 242 -18.78 -12.70 4.28
CA LEU A 242 -17.80 -12.57 3.21
C LEU A 242 -17.54 -13.91 2.51
N ILE A 243 -17.33 -14.98 3.28
CA ILE A 243 -17.12 -16.33 2.73
C ILE A 243 -18.37 -16.83 2.00
N THR A 244 -19.55 -16.67 2.59
CA THR A 244 -20.82 -17.07 1.95
C THR A 244 -21.06 -16.32 0.64
N LYS A 245 -20.75 -15.04 0.60
CA LYS A 245 -21.01 -14.19 -0.58
C LYS A 245 -19.98 -14.39 -1.71
N HIS A 246 -18.70 -14.53 -1.37
CA HIS A 246 -17.62 -14.55 -2.35
C HIS A 246 -17.01 -15.93 -2.59
N GLY A 247 -17.32 -16.92 -1.73
CA GLY A 247 -16.69 -18.24 -1.72
C GLY A 247 -15.26 -18.19 -1.18
N GLN A 248 -14.36 -17.57 -1.93
CA GLN A 248 -12.95 -17.40 -1.55
C GLN A 248 -12.52 -15.94 -1.73
N LEU A 249 -11.82 -15.40 -0.73
CA LEU A 249 -11.23 -14.07 -0.81
C LEU A 249 -9.94 -14.09 -1.65
N GLY A 250 -9.59 -12.95 -2.25
CA GLY A 250 -8.35 -12.76 -2.97
C GLY A 250 -7.11 -12.99 -2.09
N ARG A 251 -5.93 -13.16 -2.70
CA ARG A 251 -4.70 -13.51 -1.96
C ARG A 251 -4.30 -12.42 -0.98
N THR A 252 -4.53 -11.16 -1.32
CA THR A 252 -4.18 -10.03 -0.44
C THR A 252 -5.21 -9.84 0.67
N ALA A 253 -6.51 -9.89 0.34
CA ALA A 253 -7.59 -9.73 1.31
C ALA A 253 -7.59 -10.83 2.39
N SER A 254 -7.34 -12.08 2.01
CA SER A 254 -7.25 -13.21 2.95
C SER A 254 -6.05 -13.17 3.91
N GLN A 255 -5.11 -12.25 3.72
CA GLN A 255 -3.93 -12.06 4.59
C GLN A 255 -4.08 -10.87 5.54
N ALA A 256 -5.26 -10.22 5.57
CA ALA A 256 -5.58 -9.24 6.59
C ALA A 256 -5.44 -9.86 7.99
N VAL A 257 -4.96 -9.09 8.96
CA VAL A 257 -4.90 -9.55 10.35
C VAL A 257 -6.30 -9.49 10.95
N GLY A 258 -6.84 -10.65 11.34
CA GLY A 258 -8.21 -10.81 11.83
C GLY A 258 -8.93 -11.88 11.03
#